data_AF-A0A5B7T4J4-F1
#
_entry.id   AF-A0A5B7T4J4-F1
#
_cell.length_a   1.000
_cell.length_b   1.000
_cell.length_c   1.000
_cell.angle_alpha   90.00
_cell.angle_beta   90.00
_cell.angle_gamma   90.00
#
_symmetry.space_group_name_H-M   'P 1'
#
loop_
_entity.id
_entity.type
_entity.pdbx_description
1 polymer ?
#
loop_
_entity_poly.entity_id
_entity_poly.type
_entity_poly.pdbx_seq_one_letter_code
_entity_poly.pdbx_strand_id
1 'polypeptide(L)' 'MKTLSNDFISDVIAAKGMTSVKDLSKVTKVNRWTLSDVLNKRKNNVSDETYTRLYNFKQSKEDK' A
#
# COMPACT_ATOMS: atom_id res chain seq x y z
N MET A 1 -13.67 -2.17 7.48
CA MET A 1 -13.22 -1.83 6.10
C MET A 1 -12.92 -0.35 6.09
N LYS A 2 -11.80 0.05 5.47
CA LYS A 2 -11.36 1.45 5.38
C LYS A 2 -11.20 1.89 3.94
N THR A 3 -11.52 3.15 3.71
CA THR A 3 -11.28 3.82 2.42
C THR A 3 -9.93 4.50 2.46
N LEU A 4 -9.08 4.20 1.50
CA LEU A 4 -7.80 4.88 1.27
C LEU A 4 -8.05 6.17 0.51
N SER A 5 -7.48 7.28 0.99
CA SER A 5 -7.48 8.53 0.24
C SER A 5 -6.50 8.46 -0.94
N ASN A 6 -6.73 9.27 -1.97
CA ASN A 6 -5.82 9.36 -3.11
C ASN A 6 -4.42 9.84 -2.69
N ASP A 7 -4.34 10.69 -1.68
CA ASP A 7 -3.07 11.19 -1.13
C ASP A 7 -2.31 10.05 -0.46
N PHE A 8 -2.97 9.27 0.39
CA PHE A 8 -2.36 8.11 1.03
C PHE A 8 -1.87 7.07 0.00
N ILE A 9 -2.65 6.82 -1.06
CA ILE A 9 -2.22 5.92 -2.14
C ILE A 9 -0.95 6.48 -2.82
N SER A 10 -0.90 7.79 -3.05
CA SER A 10 0.25 8.46 -3.66
C SER A 10 1.49 8.37 -2.76
N ASP A 11 1.33 8.51 -1.45
CA ASP A 11 2.40 8.33 -0.47
C ASP A 11 2.94 6.89 -0.48
N VAL A 12 2.05 5.90 -0.54
CA VAL A 12 2.45 4.48 -0.64
C VAL A 12 3.19 4.21 -1.95
N ILE A 13 2.79 4.84 -3.06
CA ILE A 13 3.51 4.75 -4.35
C ILE A 13 4.91 5.37 -4.24
N ALA A 14 5.02 6.53 -3.60
CA ALA A 14 6.30 7.20 -3.36
C ALA A 14 7.22 6.34 -2.47
N ALA A 15 6.71 5.85 -1.34
CA ALA A 15 7.44 4.99 -0.40
C ALA A 15 7.85 3.63 -1.01
N LYS A 16 7.07 3.10 -1.95
CA LYS A 16 7.42 1.90 -2.73
C LYS A 16 8.64 2.15 -3.61
N GLY A 17 8.77 3.34 -4.22
CA GLY A 17 9.81 3.65 -5.19
C GLY A 17 9.93 2.59 -6.29
N MET A 18 11.16 2.12 -6.54
CA MET A 18 11.46 1.09 -7.55
C MET A 18 11.08 -0.34 -7.13
N THR A 19 10.58 -0.56 -5.91
CA THR A 19 10.19 -1.91 -5.43
C THR A 19 9.09 -2.47 -6.32
N SER A 20 9.23 -3.71 -6.80
CA SER A 20 8.19 -4.35 -7.61
C SER A 20 6.91 -4.60 -6.78
N VAL A 21 5.72 -4.65 -7.41
CA VAL A 21 4.47 -5.01 -6.69
C VAL A 21 4.56 -6.41 -6.06
N LYS A 22 5.33 -7.31 -6.69
CA LYS A 22 5.59 -8.66 -6.16
C LYS A 22 6.38 -8.59 -4.86
N ASP A 23 7.44 -7.80 -4.79
CA ASP A 23 8.25 -7.71 -3.57
C ASP A 23 7.56 -6.88 -2.49
N LEU A 24 6.81 -5.83 -2.89
CA LEU A 24 5.96 -5.09 -1.97
C LEU A 24 4.91 -5.99 -1.30
N SER A 25 4.36 -6.97 -2.03
CA SER A 25 3.43 -7.96 -1.46
C SER A 25 4.06 -8.82 -0.37
N LYS A 26 5.35 -9.14 -0.47
CA LYS A 26 6.09 -9.88 0.56
C LYS A 26 6.35 -9.00 1.78
N VAL A 27 6.76 -7.75 1.57
CA VAL A 27 7.09 -6.81 2.65
C VAL A 27 5.84 -6.44 3.46
N THR A 28 4.77 -6.06 2.78
CA THR A 28 3.51 -5.62 3.42
C THR A 28 2.62 -6.78 3.83
N LYS A 29 2.92 -8.00 3.35
CA LYS A 29 2.06 -9.20 3.44
C LYS A 29 0.67 -9.01 2.79
N VAL A 30 0.43 -7.93 2.05
CA VAL A 30 -0.84 -7.70 1.34
C VAL A 30 -0.81 -8.49 0.03
N ASN A 31 -1.96 -9.04 -0.37
CA ASN A 31 -2.09 -9.74 -1.63
C ASN A 31 -1.63 -8.87 -2.81
N ARG A 32 -0.85 -9.45 -3.73
CA ARG A 32 -0.29 -8.78 -4.90
C ARG A 32 -1.36 -8.11 -5.78
N TRP A 33 -2.50 -8.76 -6.00
CA TRP A 33 -3.60 -8.23 -6.80
C TRP A 33 -4.24 -7.03 -6.12
N THR A 34 -4.52 -7.14 -4.82
CA THR A 34 -5.03 -6.02 -4.01
C THR A 34 -4.07 -4.83 -4.05
N LEU A 35 -2.76 -5.05 -3.91
CA LEU A 35 -1.77 -3.98 -4.06
C LEU A 35 -1.78 -3.39 -5.46
N SER A 36 -1.87 -4.22 -6.51
CA SER A 36 -1.93 -3.72 -7.88
C SER A 36 -3.16 -2.84 -8.11
N ASP A 37 -4.33 -3.23 -7.59
CA ASP A 37 -5.55 -2.44 -7.72
C ASP A 37 -5.48 -1.14 -6.92
N VAL A 38 -4.94 -1.19 -5.70
CA VAL A 38 -4.76 0.00 -4.85
C VAL A 38 -3.78 1.00 -5.49
N LEU A 39 -2.61 0.54 -5.91
CA LEU A 39 -1.58 1.39 -6.49
C LEU A 39 -2.00 1.98 -7.85
N ASN A 40 -2.87 1.28 -8.58
CA ASN A 40 -3.47 1.80 -9.82
C ASN A 40 -4.77 2.59 -9.57
N LYS A 41 -5.11 2.91 -8.32
CA LYS A 41 -6.33 3.63 -7.93
C LYS A 41 -7.64 2.97 -8.41
N ARG A 42 -7.61 1.67 -8.74
CA ARG A 42 -8.78 0.86 -9.11
C ARG A 42 -9.56 0.37 -7.89
N LYS A 43 -8.91 0.34 -6.72
CA LYS A 43 -9.52 -0.06 -5.45
C LYS A 43 -9.06 0.85 -4.32
N ASN A 44 -10.02 1.51 -3.67
CA ASN A 44 -9.80 2.39 -2.53
C ASN A 44 -10.38 1.81 -1.23
N ASN A 45 -11.42 0.97 -1.31
CA ASN A 45 -11.97 0.26 -0.15
C ASN A 45 -11.20 -1.04 0.10
N VAL A 46 -10.52 -1.12 1.25
CA VAL A 46 -9.72 -2.27 1.66
C VAL A 46 -10.11 -2.77 3.05
N SER A 47 -9.68 -3.98 3.41
CA SER A 47 -9.84 -4.47 4.79
C SER A 47 -9.03 -3.62 5.76
N ASP A 48 -9.45 -3.60 7.03
CA ASP A 48 -8.74 -2.84 8.07
C ASP A 48 -7.31 -3.35 8.25
N GLU A 49 -7.11 -4.67 8.10
CA GLU A 49 -5.80 -5.29 8.10
C GLU A 49 -4.92 -4.80 6.94
N THR A 50 -5.47 -4.69 5.73
CA THR A 50 -4.74 -4.16 4.56
C THR A 50 -4.34 -2.71 4.78
N TYR A 51 -5.27 -1.90 5.30
CA TYR A 51 -5.01 -0.51 5.66
C TYR A 51 -3.83 -0.41 6.64
N THR A 52 -3.88 -1.15 7.75
CA THR A 52 -2.84 -1.12 8.79
C THR A 52 -1.48 -1.54 8.24
N ARG A 53 -1.44 -2.59 7.40
CA ARG A 53 -0.19 -3.05 6.77
C ARG A 53 0.42 -2.01 5.84
N LEU A 54 -0.39 -1.33 5.03
CA LEU A 54 0.06 -0.25 4.16
C LEU A 54 0.53 0.98 4.95
N TYR A 55 -0.19 1.31 6.02
CA TYR A 55 0.16 2.43 6.91
C TYR A 55 1.51 2.18 7.59
N ASN A 56 1.70 1.00 8.18
CA ASN A 56 2.97 0.64 8.82
C ASN A 56 4.13 0.62 7.81
N PHE A 57 3.87 0.16 6.58
CA PHE A 57 4.87 0.22 5.52
C PHE A 57 5.28 1.66 5.19
N LYS A 58 4.31 2.56 5.01
CA LYS A 58 4.58 3.98 4.77
C LYS A 58 5.43 4.56 5.90
N GLN A 59 5.03 4.40 7.16
CA GLN A 59 5.76 4.92 8.32
C GLN A 59 7.20 4.38 8.38
N SER A 60 7.41 3.08 8.13
CA SER A 60 8.75 2.48 8.11
C SER A 60 9.70 3.02 7.03
N LYS A 61 9.16 3.77 6.05
CA LYS A 61 9.91 4.41 4.97
C LYS A 61 10.12 5.91 5.19
N GLU A 62 9.33 6.55 6.05
CA GLU A 62 9.52 7.95 6.46
C GLU A 62 10.55 8.06 7.59
N ASP A 63 10.67 7.04 8.45
CA ASP A 63 11.66 6.98 9.53
C ASP A 63 13.11 6.62 9.08
N LYS A 64 13.38 6.57 7.76
CA LYS A 64 14.68 6.21 7.17
C LYS A 64 15.20 7.28 6.24
#